data_AF-A0A8J5NA76-F1
#
_entry.id   AF-A0A8J5NA76-F1
#
_cell.length_a   1.000
_cell.length_b   1.000
_cell.length_c   1.000
_cell.angle_alpha   90.00
_cell.angle_beta   90.00
_cell.angle_gamma   90.00
#
_symmetry.space_group_name_H-M   'P 1'
#
loop_
_entity.id
_entity.type
_entity.pdbx_description
1 polymer ?
#
loop_
_entity_poly.entity_id
_entity_poly.type
_entity_poly.pdbx_seq_one_letter_code
_entity_poly.pdbx_strand_id
1 'polypeptide(L)' 'MKIPPINVNATKLSELVDLSLEVLEPPLTTSLTSQELRNLKETPMQVPKWPSHTQSVERCVKMVTEAREAR' A
#
# COMPACT_ATOMS: atom_id res chain seq x y z
N MET A 1 7.03 -9.92 14.25
CA MET A 1 6.00 -9.07 13.62
C MET A 1 4.65 -9.74 13.86
N LYS A 2 3.76 -9.13 14.64
CA LYS A 2 2.40 -9.65 14.81
C LYS A 2 1.57 -9.18 13.63
N ILE A 3 0.87 -10.11 12.98
CA ILE A 3 -0.03 -9.78 11.87
C ILE A 3 -1.39 -9.48 12.51
N PRO A 4 -1.97 -8.29 12.31
CA PRO A 4 -3.26 -7.97 12.87
C PRO A 4 -4.35 -8.89 12.30
N PRO A 5 -5.41 -9.19 13.07
CA PRO A 5 -6.55 -9.94 12.54
C PRO A 5 -7.21 -9.16 11.39
N ILE A 6 -7.44 -9.84 10.27
CA ILE A 6 -8.09 -9.27 9.09
C ILE A 6 -9.62 -9.36 9.25
N ASN A 7 -10.29 -8.23 9.02
CA ASN A 7 -11.75 -8.18 8.90
C ASN A 7 -12.17 -8.61 7.49
N VAL A 8 -12.53 -9.88 7.34
CA VAL A 8 -12.99 -10.45 6.05
C VAL A 8 -14.30 -9.85 5.53
N ASN A 9 -15.06 -9.18 6.38
CA ASN A 9 -16.32 -8.53 6.03
C ASN A 9 -16.16 -7.03 5.75
N ALA A 10 -14.93 -6.52 5.70
CA ALA A 10 -14.68 -5.11 5.45
C ALA A 10 -15.22 -4.68 4.09
N THR A 11 -15.96 -3.57 4.07
CA THR A 11 -16.45 -2.96 2.82
C THR A 11 -15.52 -1.86 2.32
N LYS A 12 -14.70 -1.31 3.22
CA LYS A 12 -13.70 -0.29 2.94
C LYS A 12 -12.32 -0.78 3.35
N LEU A 13 -11.29 -0.34 2.63
CA LEU A 13 -9.90 -0.70 2.93
C LEU A 13 -9.48 -0.28 4.36
N SER A 14 -10.01 0.85 4.85
CA SER A 14 -9.75 1.33 6.22
C SER A 14 -10.32 0.42 7.32
N GLU A 15 -11.27 -0.45 6.99
CA GLU A 15 -11.92 -1.38 7.93
C GLU A 15 -11.27 -2.77 7.89
N LEU A 16 -10.34 -3.01 6.96
CA LEU A 16 -9.72 -4.31 6.72
C LEU A 16 -8.83 -4.75 7.89
N VAL A 17 -8.14 -3.79 8.49
CA VAL A 17 -7.20 -3.99 9.60
C VAL A 17 -7.28 -2.78 10.53
N ASP A 18 -7.38 -3.03 11.83
CA ASP A 18 -7.30 -1.97 12.84
C ASP A 18 -5.82 -1.56 13.06
N LEU A 19 -5.42 -0.48 12.41
CA LEU A 19 -4.08 0.10 12.50
C LEU A 19 -3.86 0.94 13.76
N SER A 20 -4.89 1.13 14.59
CA SER A 20 -4.77 1.87 15.86
C SER A 20 -4.22 1.01 17.00
N LEU A 21 -4.31 -0.31 16.86
CA LEU A 21 -3.94 -1.27 17.91
C LEU A 21 -2.43 -1.53 18.01
N GLU A 22 -1.69 -1.39 16.91
CA GLU A 22 -0.22 -1.53 16.87
C GLU A 22 0.35 -0.67 15.73
N VAL A 23 1.42 0.09 16.00
CA VAL A 23 2.20 0.77 14.96
C VAL A 23 2.94 -0.31 14.17
N LEU A 24 2.29 -0.84 13.14
CA LEU A 24 2.90 -1.84 12.27
C LEU A 24 3.91 -1.16 11.36
N GLU A 25 5.18 -1.41 11.63
CA GLU A 25 6.23 -0.98 10.73
C GLU A 25 6.13 -1.75 9.40
N PRO A 26 6.09 -1.07 8.24
CA PRO A 26 6.05 -1.76 6.96
C PRO A 26 7.35 -2.57 6.74
N PRO A 27 7.30 -3.74 6.08
CA PRO A 27 8.49 -4.58 5.84
C PRO A 27 9.67 -3.81 5.24
N LEU A 28 9.37 -2.81 4.40
CA LEU A 28 10.35 -1.93 3.77
C LEU A 28 11.23 -1.18 4.78
N THR A 29 10.71 -0.81 5.94
CA THR A 29 11.43 -0.02 6.94
C THR A 29 11.96 -0.85 8.11
N THR A 30 11.52 -2.10 8.27
CA THR A 30 11.92 -2.98 9.39
C THR A 30 13.42 -3.20 9.55
N SER A 31 14.22 -3.06 8.50
CA SER A 31 15.68 -3.20 8.56
C SER A 31 16.41 -1.86 8.77
N LEU A 32 15.70 -0.73 8.81
CA LEU A 32 16.27 0.60 8.88
C LEU A 32 16.41 1.06 10.32
N THR A 33 17.52 1.75 10.61
CA THR A 33 17.72 2.45 11.87
C THR A 33 16.86 3.70 11.95
N SER A 34 16.58 4.20 13.16
CA SER A 34 15.84 5.46 13.33
C SER A 34 16.51 6.65 12.65
N GLN A 35 17.83 6.63 12.47
CA GLN A 35 18.54 7.68 11.75
C GLN A 35 18.30 7.60 10.24
N GLU A 36 18.31 6.40 9.66
CA GLU A 36 17.99 6.20 8.24
C GLU A 36 16.54 6.59 7.94
N LEU A 37 15.62 6.33 8.87
CA LEU A 37 14.22 6.79 8.78
C LEU A 37 14.12 8.32 8.78
N ARG A 38 14.89 9.00 9.65
CA ARG A 38 14.97 10.48 9.64
C ARG A 38 15.53 11.00 8.33
N ASN A 39 16.60 10.38 7.82
CA ASN A 39 17.21 10.77 6.57
C ASN A 39 16.26 10.59 5.37
N LEU A 40 15.47 9.51 5.32
CA LEU A 40 14.43 9.31 4.30
C LEU A 40 13.33 10.38 4.35
N LYS A 41 12.99 10.85 5.55
CA LYS A 41 12.03 11.93 5.75
C LYS A 41 12.58 13.28 5.28
N GLU A 42 13.85 13.56 5.58
CA GLU A 42 14.52 14.82 5.22
C GLU A 42 14.92 14.87 3.74
N THR A 43 15.27 13.72 3.17
CA THR A 43 15.72 13.57 1.79
C THR A 43 14.90 12.46 1.11
N PRO A 44 13.65 12.76 0.70
CA PRO A 44 12.78 11.76 0.08
C PRO A 44 13.35 11.29 -1.26
N MET A 45 13.01 10.05 -1.61
CA MET A 45 13.36 9.46 -2.91
C MET A 45 12.79 10.32 -4.05
N GLN A 46 13.66 10.71 -4.99
CA GLN A 46 13.24 11.40 -6.21
C GLN A 46 12.78 10.36 -7.24
N VAL A 47 11.47 10.32 -7.50
CA VAL A 47 10.89 9.43 -8.51
C VAL A 47 10.71 10.16 -9.84
N PRO A 48 10.99 9.51 -10.98
CA PRO A 48 10.63 10.06 -12.28
C PRO A 48 9.12 10.28 -12.37
N LYS A 49 8.68 11.19 -13.24
CA LYS A 49 7.27 11.30 -13.59
C LYS A 49 6.87 10.07 -14.39
N TRP A 50 6.42 9.03 -13.68
CA TRP A 50 5.92 7.82 -14.33
C TRP A 50 4.58 8.13 -15.01
N PRO A 51 4.40 7.72 -16.29
CA PRO A 51 3.11 7.88 -16.95
C PRO A 51 2.07 6.99 -16.27
N SER A 52 1.02 7.60 -15.70
CA SER A 52 -0.09 6.87 -15.09
C SER A 52 -1.02 6.21 -16.12
N HIS A 53 -0.94 6.63 -17.39
CA HIS A 53 -1.81 6.18 -18.50
C HIS A 53 -1.10 5.27 -19.50
N THR A 54 -0.19 4.42 -19.03
CA THR A 54 0.37 3.41 -19.93
C THR A 54 -0.73 2.45 -20.36
N GLN A 55 -0.62 1.88 -21.57
CA GLN A 55 -1.58 0.87 -22.03
C GLN A 55 -1.69 -0.32 -21.06
N SER A 56 -0.61 -0.65 -20.34
CA SER A 56 -0.62 -1.72 -19.34
C SER A 56 -1.55 -1.37 -18.17
N VAL A 57 -1.46 -0.14 -17.65
CA VAL A 57 -2.32 0.35 -16.55
C VAL A 57 -3.78 0.36 -16.99
N GLU A 58 -4.08 0.92 -18.16
CA GLU A 58 -5.46 1.01 -18.66
C GLU A 58 -6.07 -0.38 -18.91
N ARG A 59 -5.29 -1.34 -19.44
CA ARG A 59 -5.74 -2.74 -19.56
C ARG A 59 -6.01 -3.39 -18.21
N CYS A 60 -5.16 -3.14 -17.20
CA CYS A 60 -5.36 -3.66 -15.85
C CYS A 60 -6.65 -3.13 -15.22
N VAL A 61 -6.88 -1.81 -15.30
CA VAL A 61 -8.10 -1.16 -14.80
C VAL A 61 -9.34 -1.76 -15.46
N LYS A 62 -9.31 -1.92 -16.79
CA LYS A 62 -10.41 -2.57 -17.54
C LYS A 62 -10.67 -3.99 -17.04
N MET A 63 -9.65 -4.85 -16.99
CA MET A 63 -9.79 -6.25 -16.55
C MET A 63 -10.37 -6.36 -15.13
N VAL A 64 -9.90 -5.53 -14.20
CA VAL A 64 -10.39 -5.54 -12.81
C VAL A 64 -11.85 -5.06 -12.74
N THR A 65 -12.22 -4.10 -13.57
CA THR A 65 -13.60 -3.59 -13.65
C THR A 65 -14.54 -4.66 -14.20
N GLU A 66 -14.19 -5.30 -15.32
CA GLU A 66 -14.96 -6.41 -15.91
C GLU A 66 -15.09 -7.59 -14.93
N ALA A 67 -14.02 -7.95 -14.21
CA ALA A 67 -14.04 -9.01 -13.22
C ALA A 67 -14.95 -8.71 -12.01
N ARG A 68 -15.10 -7.42 -11.65
CA ARG A 68 -16.04 -6.99 -10.62
C ARG A 68 -17.48 -7.10 -11.09
N GLU A 69 -17.76 -6.75 -12.34
CA GLU A 69 -19.12 -6.77 -12.92
C GLU A 69 -19.60 -8.19 -13.24
N ALA A 70 -18.69 -9.13 -13.48
CA ALA A 70 -19.00 -10.54 -13.72
C ALA A 70 -19.33 -11.35 -12.44
N ARG A 71 -19.26 -10.73 -11.25
CA ARG A 71 -19.64 -11.32 -9.96
C ARG A 71 -21.03 -10.87 -9.54
#